data_AF-A0A2T0T6N5-F1
#
_entry.id   AF-A0A2T0T6N5-F1
#
_cell.length_a   1.000
_cell.length_b   1.000
_cell.length_c   1.000
_cell.angle_alpha   90.00
_cell.angle_beta   90.00
_cell.angle_gamma   90.00
#
_symmetry.space_group_name_H-M   'P 1'
#
loop_
_entity.id
_entity.type
_entity.pdbx_description
1 polymer ?
#
loop_
_entity_poly.entity_id
_entity_poly.type
_entity_poly.pdbx_seq_one_letter_code
_entity_poly.pdbx_strand_id
1 'polypeptide(L)'
;MASITVTMLGASGSGKTTYLHGMFTQLARGSGDFGLFERDPDLELDLIEGWRALAEHGVVPEATDENPRFYEFVLQHREHTAATMSWADFRGGALFTRSDQHSDVLRLRSRLMESDSIHLVLDGGTLAEARLPHDVPRLATTLGAERMSTLVRGVVDARAAQGLALPSIVVLITKADRIVNAAHANGVPHDKRLAEVIVAVIDMLPVLSRTRLTAMVCPVQVGWFGEAEHNIDPARVDTQRLHQPILFSARHQHFTEEFRQRAVITRLTGEVAARQAELDALLVHPFRLPGRRSKVESSLREARTRLAAAEHARATAAYWSSVLASKIDTDVPIIHEGRHVQRGSA
;
A
#
# COMPACT_ATOMS: atom_id res chain seq x y z
N MET A 1 15.14 -8.68 0.64
CA MET A 1 14.30 -7.87 1.54
C MET A 1 13.36 -7.05 0.68
N ALA A 2 12.07 -6.94 1.03
CA ALA A 2 11.12 -6.21 0.20
C ALA A 2 11.33 -4.69 0.33
N SER A 3 11.49 -4.02 -0.80
CA SER A 3 11.41 -2.56 -0.92
C SER A 3 10.09 -2.21 -1.57
N ILE A 4 9.41 -1.20 -1.02
CA ILE A 4 8.07 -0.80 -1.44
C ILE A 4 8.07 0.70 -1.69
N THR A 5 7.62 1.10 -2.86
CA THR A 5 7.36 2.51 -3.17
C THR A 5 5.88 2.81 -2.93
N VAL A 6 5.59 3.70 -1.98
CA VAL A 6 4.23 4.11 -1.63
C VAL A 6 4.01 5.56 -2.04
N THR A 7 2.86 5.83 -2.66
CA THR A 7 2.40 7.19 -2.97
C THR A 7 1.03 7.43 -2.39
N MET A 8 0.90 8.47 -1.57
CA MET A 8 -0.36 8.88 -0.95
C MET A 8 -0.94 10.11 -1.64
N LEU A 9 -2.23 10.01 -2.00
CA LEU A 9 -3.01 11.01 -2.72
C LEU A 9 -4.32 11.27 -1.99
N GLY A 10 -4.81 12.49 -2.05
CA GLY A 10 -6.12 12.86 -1.49
C GLY A 10 -6.30 14.36 -1.50
N ALA A 11 -7.54 14.82 -1.54
CA ALA A 11 -7.84 16.25 -1.49
C ALA A 11 -7.26 16.93 -0.23
N SER A 12 -7.12 18.26 -0.26
CA SER A 12 -6.79 19.02 0.95
C SER A 12 -7.87 18.79 2.01
N GLY A 13 -7.50 18.67 3.28
CA GLY A 13 -8.45 18.39 4.37
C GLY A 13 -8.90 16.92 4.50
N SER A 14 -8.45 16.02 3.62
CA SER A 14 -8.82 14.59 3.68
C SER A 14 -8.17 13.81 4.83
N GLY A 15 -7.38 14.45 5.68
CA GLY A 15 -6.76 13.81 6.86
C GLY A 15 -5.49 13.01 6.58
N LYS A 16 -4.84 13.17 5.42
CA LYS A 16 -3.56 12.51 5.05
C LYS A 16 -2.48 12.64 6.13
N THR A 17 -2.13 13.88 6.49
CA THR A 17 -1.05 14.15 7.44
C THR A 17 -1.38 13.61 8.82
N THR A 18 -2.58 13.88 9.34
CA THR A 18 -3.03 13.36 10.64
C THR A 18 -3.01 11.84 10.70
N TYR A 19 -3.45 11.17 9.61
CA TYR A 19 -3.34 9.72 9.47
C TYR A 19 -1.89 9.25 9.52
N LEU A 20 -0.98 9.91 8.79
CA LEU A 20 0.43 9.53 8.74
C LEU A 20 1.10 9.58 10.12
N HIS A 21 0.91 10.69 10.86
CA HIS A 21 1.44 10.85 12.22
C HIS A 21 0.87 9.80 13.19
N GLY A 22 -0.43 9.52 13.10
CA GLY A 22 -1.09 8.52 13.96
C GLY A 22 -0.68 7.09 13.63
N MET A 23 -0.60 6.75 12.35
CA MET A 23 -0.14 5.43 11.87
C MET A 23 1.31 5.19 12.27
N PHE A 24 2.18 6.18 12.08
CA PHE A 24 3.57 6.11 12.51
C PHE A 24 3.66 5.90 14.03
N THR A 25 3.05 6.78 14.83
CA THR A 25 3.17 6.72 16.29
C THR A 25 2.55 5.45 16.88
N GLN A 26 1.44 4.97 16.31
CA GLN A 26 0.84 3.69 16.71
C GLN A 26 1.81 2.53 16.50
N LEU A 27 2.50 2.48 15.35
CA LEU A 27 3.42 1.39 15.04
C LEU A 27 4.79 1.56 15.71
N ALA A 28 5.29 2.78 15.91
CA ALA A 28 6.53 3.05 16.64
C ALA A 28 6.45 2.56 18.10
N ARG A 29 5.24 2.60 18.71
CA ARG A 29 4.97 2.05 20.05
C ARG A 29 4.82 0.52 20.08
N GLY A 30 4.81 -0.12 18.92
CA GLY A 30 4.53 -1.54 18.77
C GLY A 30 3.02 -1.82 18.70
N SER A 31 2.53 -2.23 17.52
CA SER A 31 1.14 -2.66 17.32
C SER A 31 1.10 -4.06 16.72
N GLY A 32 0.55 -5.03 17.46
CA GLY A 32 0.34 -6.39 16.94
C GLY A 32 1.62 -7.14 16.55
N ASP A 33 2.72 -6.96 17.29
CA ASP A 33 4.09 -7.42 17.02
C ASP A 33 4.85 -6.64 15.92
N PHE A 34 4.25 -5.61 15.33
CA PHE A 34 4.90 -4.76 14.33
C PHE A 34 5.41 -3.46 14.92
N GLY A 35 6.62 -3.09 14.49
CA GLY A 35 7.25 -1.79 14.71
C GLY A 35 7.39 -1.02 13.40
N LEU A 36 7.32 0.30 13.46
CA LEU A 36 7.67 1.18 12.33
C LEU A 36 8.69 2.21 12.81
N PHE A 37 9.74 2.40 12.01
CA PHE A 37 10.80 3.36 12.28
C PHE A 37 10.99 4.22 11.05
N GLU A 38 11.36 5.48 11.24
CA GLU A 38 11.81 6.36 10.15
C GLU A 38 13.34 6.37 10.14
N ARG A 39 13.96 6.37 8.95
CA ARG A 39 15.42 6.33 8.83
C ARG A 39 16.07 7.66 9.16
N ASP A 40 15.35 8.75 8.91
CA ASP A 40 15.77 10.10 9.27
C ASP A 40 15.26 10.44 10.69
N PRO A 41 16.17 10.60 11.68
CA PRO A 41 15.78 10.94 13.05
C PRO A 41 15.02 12.25 13.17
N ASP A 42 15.26 13.23 12.29
CA ASP A 42 14.58 14.52 12.34
C ASP A 42 13.11 14.36 11.89
N LEU A 43 12.88 13.58 10.82
CA LEU A 43 11.52 13.24 10.37
C LEU A 43 10.78 12.35 11.38
N GLU A 44 11.49 11.44 12.05
CA GLU A 44 10.94 10.64 13.15
C GLU A 44 10.42 11.54 14.28
N LEU A 45 11.23 12.51 14.70
CA LEU A 45 10.86 13.47 15.73
C LEU A 45 9.66 14.31 15.29
N ASP A 46 9.64 14.84 14.06
CA ASP A 46 8.51 15.61 13.52
C ASP A 46 7.19 14.82 13.57
N LEU A 47 7.24 13.54 13.19
CA LEU A 47 6.07 12.65 13.21
C LEU A 47 5.54 12.46 14.65
N ILE A 48 6.43 12.17 15.59
CA ILE A 48 6.09 11.94 17.01
C ILE A 48 5.59 13.23 17.66
N GLU A 49 6.26 14.36 17.43
CA GLU A 49 5.89 15.64 18.01
C GLU A 49 4.55 16.14 17.47
N GLY A 50 4.29 15.99 16.17
CA GLY A 50 2.99 16.32 15.60
C GLY A 50 1.86 15.46 16.18
N TRP A 51 2.13 14.17 16.44
CA TRP A 51 1.16 13.32 17.15
C TRP A 51 0.99 13.73 18.61
N ARG A 52 2.07 14.07 19.31
CA ARG A 52 2.02 14.53 20.70
C ARG A 52 1.21 15.83 20.82
N ALA A 53 1.44 16.79 19.93
CA ALA A 53 0.70 18.06 19.91
C ALA A 53 -0.81 17.82 19.73
N LEU A 54 -1.18 16.88 18.87
CA LEU A 54 -2.56 16.43 18.69
C LEU A 54 -3.11 15.78 19.97
N ALA A 55 -2.36 14.82 20.53
CA ALA A 55 -2.80 13.97 21.62
C ALA A 55 -2.70 14.60 23.02
N GLU A 56 -2.02 15.73 23.18
CA GLU A 56 -1.87 16.42 24.48
C GLU A 56 -2.49 17.83 24.47
N HIS A 57 -2.48 18.51 23.32
CA HIS A 57 -2.90 19.91 23.19
C HIS A 57 -4.01 20.11 22.16
N GLY A 58 -4.41 19.06 21.45
CA GLY A 58 -5.44 19.12 20.44
C GLY A 58 -5.05 19.84 19.15
N VAL A 59 -3.75 20.01 18.92
CA VAL A 59 -3.24 20.72 17.74
C VAL A 59 -3.06 19.72 16.59
N VAL A 60 -3.81 19.92 15.51
CA VAL A 60 -3.73 19.05 14.33
C VAL A 60 -2.44 19.32 13.55
N PRO A 61 -1.71 18.29 13.08
CA PRO A 61 -0.52 18.48 12.26
C PRO A 61 -0.80 19.33 11.02
N GLU A 62 0.15 20.20 10.67
CA GLU A 62 0.03 21.08 9.51
C GLU A 62 -0.12 20.28 8.21
N ALA A 63 -1.00 20.75 7.33
CA ALA A 63 -1.17 20.12 6.03
C ALA A 63 0.12 20.22 5.20
N THR A 64 0.35 19.21 4.37
CA THR A 64 1.49 19.15 3.42
C THR A 64 1.51 20.40 2.55
N ASP A 65 2.65 21.10 2.56
CA ASP A 65 2.90 22.40 1.93
C ASP A 65 3.02 22.31 0.40
N GLU A 66 3.76 23.24 -0.24
CA GLU A 66 3.95 23.27 -1.69
C GLU A 66 4.72 22.04 -2.22
N ASN A 67 5.62 21.45 -1.42
CA ASN A 67 6.45 20.33 -1.83
C ASN A 67 5.93 18.98 -1.30
N PRO A 68 6.05 17.88 -2.08
CA PRO A 68 5.80 16.54 -1.55
C PRO A 68 6.75 16.22 -0.40
N ARG A 69 6.23 15.60 0.67
CA ARG A 69 7.04 15.08 1.77
C ARG A 69 7.41 13.62 1.52
N PHE A 70 8.66 13.27 1.81
CA PHE A 70 9.20 11.93 1.61
C PHE A 70 9.67 11.35 2.94
N TYR A 71 9.39 10.07 3.15
CA TYR A 71 9.75 9.31 4.34
C TYR A 71 10.34 7.96 3.91
N GLU A 72 11.26 7.40 4.69
CA GLU A 72 11.90 6.11 4.43
C GLU A 72 11.66 5.18 5.63
N PHE A 73 10.46 4.59 5.67
CA PHE A 73 10.04 3.75 6.77
C PHE A 73 10.67 2.35 6.74
N VAL A 74 10.92 1.81 7.92
CA VAL A 74 11.33 0.42 8.15
C VAL A 74 10.25 -0.29 8.96
N LEU A 75 9.51 -1.20 8.31
CA LEU A 75 8.52 -2.05 8.96
C LEU A 75 9.21 -3.30 9.53
N GLN A 76 9.14 -3.46 10.85
CA GLN A 76 9.66 -4.61 11.56
C GLN A 76 8.54 -5.47 12.12
N HIS A 77 8.80 -6.77 12.23
CA HIS A 77 8.01 -7.70 13.01
C HIS A 77 8.95 -8.39 13.99
N ARG A 78 8.79 -8.09 15.29
CA ARG A 78 9.80 -8.42 16.30
C ARG A 78 11.18 -7.88 15.87
N GLU A 79 12.21 -8.72 15.88
CA GLU A 79 13.59 -8.34 15.53
C GLU A 79 13.89 -8.43 14.02
N HIS A 80 12.91 -8.80 13.20
CA HIS A 80 13.11 -9.02 11.77
C HIS A 80 12.47 -7.91 10.94
N THR A 81 13.23 -7.40 9.97
CA THR A 81 12.70 -6.42 9.00
C THR A 81 11.79 -7.10 8.00
N ALA A 82 10.50 -6.73 8.02
CA ALA A 82 9.50 -7.22 7.09
C ALA A 82 9.58 -6.49 5.74
N ALA A 83 9.75 -5.16 5.75
CA ALA A 83 9.88 -4.35 4.55
C ALA A 83 10.52 -2.98 4.83
N THR A 84 11.11 -2.36 3.80
CA THR A 84 11.40 -0.93 3.77
C THR A 84 10.47 -0.23 2.79
N MET A 85 10.07 0.99 3.10
CA MET A 85 9.11 1.75 2.31
C MET A 85 9.59 3.16 2.03
N SER A 86 9.70 3.50 0.76
CA SER A 86 9.82 4.88 0.32
C SER A 86 8.42 5.45 0.20
N TRP A 87 8.03 6.34 1.10
CA TRP A 87 6.69 6.90 1.18
C TRP A 87 6.67 8.35 0.73
N ALA A 88 5.80 8.69 -0.22
CA ALA A 88 5.61 10.06 -0.68
C ALA A 88 4.19 10.54 -0.37
N ASP A 89 4.06 11.62 0.38
CA ASP A 89 2.80 12.34 0.62
C ASP A 89 2.73 13.56 -0.29
N PHE A 90 1.80 13.52 -1.26
CA PHE A 90 1.57 14.64 -2.18
C PHE A 90 0.42 15.53 -1.68
N ARG A 91 0.64 16.84 -1.76
CA ARG A 91 -0.41 17.83 -1.47
C ARG A 91 -1.64 17.62 -2.33
N GLY A 92 -2.82 17.93 -1.77
CA GLY A 92 -4.09 17.77 -2.48
C GLY A 92 -4.17 18.61 -3.76
N GLY A 93 -3.54 19.79 -3.77
CA GLY A 93 -3.46 20.67 -4.95
C GLY A 93 -2.85 20.01 -6.18
N ALA A 94 -1.93 19.05 -6.02
CA ALA A 94 -1.29 18.35 -7.14
C ALA A 94 -2.29 17.56 -8.01
N LEU A 95 -3.46 17.20 -7.47
CA LEU A 95 -4.54 16.52 -8.21
C LEU A 95 -5.33 17.49 -9.11
N PHE A 96 -5.34 18.79 -8.79
CA PHE A 96 -6.24 19.77 -9.40
C PHE A 96 -5.52 20.82 -10.28
N THR A 97 -4.19 20.90 -10.23
CA THR A 97 -3.41 21.81 -11.08
C THR A 97 -3.43 21.37 -12.54
N ARG A 98 -3.71 22.30 -13.47
CA ARG A 98 -3.65 22.03 -14.93
C ARG A 98 -2.20 21.81 -15.35
N SER A 99 -2.01 20.92 -16.32
CA SER A 99 -0.76 20.26 -16.73
C SER A 99 0.37 21.16 -17.23
N ASP A 100 0.17 22.47 -17.30
CA ASP A 100 0.81 23.21 -18.38
C ASP A 100 2.14 23.84 -17.96
N GLN A 101 2.46 23.97 -16.66
CA GLN A 101 3.67 24.69 -16.22
C GLN A 101 4.33 24.26 -14.89
N HIS A 102 3.86 23.22 -14.18
CA HIS A 102 4.37 22.93 -12.82
C HIS A 102 5.03 21.55 -12.71
N SER A 103 6.26 21.51 -12.15
CA SER A 103 7.07 20.31 -11.91
C SER A 103 6.35 19.20 -11.12
N ASP A 104 5.38 19.57 -10.29
CA ASP A 104 4.73 18.67 -9.33
C ASP A 104 3.88 17.59 -10.01
N VAL A 105 3.16 17.92 -11.08
CA VAL A 105 2.30 16.95 -11.79
C VAL A 105 3.14 15.90 -12.52
N LEU A 106 4.28 16.33 -13.10
CA LEU A 106 5.23 15.40 -13.72
C LEU A 106 5.89 14.51 -12.66
N ARG A 107 6.34 15.09 -11.54
CA ARG A 107 6.89 14.33 -10.40
C ARG A 107 5.88 13.32 -9.87
N LEU A 108 4.62 13.72 -9.70
CA LEU A 108 3.55 12.83 -9.26
C LEU A 108 3.33 11.68 -10.25
N ARG A 109 3.25 11.96 -11.55
CA ARG A 109 3.08 10.90 -12.57
C ARG A 109 4.25 9.93 -12.59
N SER A 110 5.49 10.43 -12.57
CA SER A 110 6.68 9.59 -12.51
C SER A 110 6.68 8.73 -11.24
N ARG A 111 6.37 9.33 -10.09
CA ARG A 111 6.32 8.61 -8.82
C ARG A 111 5.22 7.55 -8.79
N LEU A 112 4.04 7.83 -9.35
CA LEU A 112 2.97 6.83 -9.48
C LEU A 112 3.37 5.68 -10.41
N MET A 113 4.10 5.95 -11.49
CA MET A 113 4.62 4.90 -12.38
C MET A 113 5.59 3.95 -11.69
N GLU A 114 6.31 4.41 -10.67
CA GLU A 114 7.25 3.61 -9.88
C GLU A 114 6.60 2.95 -8.65
N SER A 115 5.39 3.38 -8.26
CA SER A 115 4.74 2.91 -7.03
C SER A 115 4.40 1.43 -7.06
N ASP A 116 4.67 0.73 -5.96
CA ASP A 116 4.19 -0.63 -5.67
C ASP A 116 2.83 -0.59 -4.94
N SER A 117 2.54 0.53 -4.26
CA SER A 117 1.27 0.78 -3.61
C SER A 117 0.83 2.24 -3.76
N ILE A 118 -0.44 2.46 -4.06
CA ILE A 118 -1.03 3.79 -4.19
C ILE A 118 -2.15 3.93 -3.15
N HIS A 119 -2.02 4.91 -2.28
CA HIS A 119 -2.93 5.21 -1.19
C HIS A 119 -3.83 6.39 -1.60
N LEU A 120 -5.13 6.15 -1.73
CA LEU A 120 -6.16 7.12 -2.08
C LEU A 120 -6.95 7.49 -0.83
N VAL A 121 -6.84 8.72 -0.37
CA VAL A 121 -7.39 9.19 0.90
C VAL A 121 -8.63 10.03 0.67
N LEU A 122 -9.75 9.54 1.18
CA LEU A 122 -11.08 10.16 1.10
C LEU A 122 -11.52 10.62 2.49
N ASP A 123 -12.14 11.81 2.53
CA ASP A 123 -12.68 12.38 3.76
C ASP A 123 -14.00 11.70 4.15
N GLY A 124 -13.97 10.87 5.20
CA GLY A 124 -15.16 10.22 5.74
C GLY A 124 -16.15 11.18 6.41
N GLY A 125 -15.73 12.39 6.79
CA GLY A 125 -16.63 13.42 7.30
C GLY A 125 -17.63 13.87 6.23
N THR A 126 -17.15 14.14 5.01
CA THR A 126 -18.02 14.46 3.87
C THR A 126 -18.94 13.28 3.50
N LEU A 127 -18.44 12.05 3.61
CA LEU A 127 -19.23 10.84 3.35
C LEU A 127 -20.31 10.61 4.42
N ALA A 128 -20.05 10.97 5.68
CA ALA A 128 -20.96 10.79 6.80
C ALA A 128 -22.26 11.57 6.59
N GLU A 129 -22.17 12.81 6.08
CA GLU A 129 -23.30 13.72 5.85
C GLU A 129 -24.10 13.41 4.57
N ALA A 130 -23.64 12.48 3.75
CA ALA A 130 -24.21 12.25 2.42
C ALA A 130 -25.48 11.39 2.41
N ARG A 131 -26.37 11.67 1.46
CA ARG A 131 -27.53 10.83 1.13
C ARG A 131 -27.13 9.80 0.08
N LEU A 132 -26.64 8.65 0.54
CA LEU A 132 -26.21 7.55 -0.33
C LEU A 132 -27.41 6.71 -0.80
N PRO A 133 -27.43 6.23 -2.06
CA PRO A 133 -26.42 6.41 -3.11
C PRO A 133 -26.59 7.70 -3.94
N HIS A 134 -27.63 8.50 -3.70
CA HIS A 134 -27.99 9.65 -4.54
C HIS A 134 -26.88 10.69 -4.72
N ASP A 135 -26.07 10.93 -3.68
CA ASP A 135 -25.01 11.94 -3.69
C ASP A 135 -23.69 11.47 -4.35
N VAL A 136 -23.58 10.20 -4.76
CA VAL A 136 -22.31 9.60 -5.27
C VAL A 136 -21.63 10.42 -6.37
N PRO A 137 -22.31 10.87 -7.45
CA PRO A 137 -21.64 11.64 -8.50
C PRO A 137 -21.05 12.97 -7.99
N ARG A 138 -21.79 13.67 -7.12
CA ARG A 138 -21.34 14.92 -6.51
C ARG A 138 -20.12 14.67 -5.61
N LEU A 139 -20.19 13.63 -4.78
CA LEU A 139 -19.10 13.26 -3.86
C LEU A 139 -17.84 12.86 -4.62
N ALA A 140 -17.97 12.15 -5.74
CA ALA A 140 -16.82 11.71 -6.54
C ALA A 140 -15.97 12.90 -7.01
N THR A 141 -16.62 14.02 -7.36
CA THR A 141 -15.96 15.28 -7.69
C THR A 141 -15.39 15.97 -6.45
N THR A 142 -16.21 16.15 -5.40
CA THR A 142 -15.81 16.88 -4.17
C THR A 142 -14.62 16.24 -3.46
N LEU A 143 -14.59 14.92 -3.37
CA LEU A 143 -13.53 14.15 -2.73
C LEU A 143 -12.29 13.98 -3.64
N GLY A 144 -12.35 14.44 -4.89
CA GLY A 144 -11.31 14.24 -5.89
C GLY A 144 -11.17 12.79 -6.38
N ALA A 145 -12.14 11.92 -6.06
CA ALA A 145 -12.11 10.50 -6.40
C ALA A 145 -12.05 10.27 -7.92
N GLU A 146 -12.80 11.03 -8.72
CA GLU A 146 -12.78 10.90 -10.19
C GLU A 146 -11.39 11.20 -10.79
N ARG A 147 -10.72 12.22 -10.26
CA ARG A 147 -9.38 12.62 -10.70
C ARG A 147 -8.34 11.58 -10.30
N MET A 148 -8.37 11.15 -9.04
CA MET A 148 -7.50 10.08 -8.56
C MET A 148 -7.71 8.79 -9.36
N SER A 149 -8.96 8.38 -9.59
CA SER A 149 -9.29 7.20 -10.40
C SER A 149 -8.77 7.33 -11.83
N THR A 150 -8.84 8.52 -12.43
CA THR A 150 -8.33 8.76 -13.79
C THR A 150 -6.81 8.69 -13.85
N LEU A 151 -6.11 9.28 -12.87
CA LEU A 151 -4.64 9.23 -12.78
C LEU A 151 -4.13 7.80 -12.59
N VAL A 152 -4.69 7.09 -11.61
CA VAL A 152 -4.32 5.70 -11.33
C VAL A 152 -4.63 4.80 -12.53
N ARG A 153 -5.77 5.01 -13.21
CA ARG A 153 -6.10 4.26 -14.43
C ARG A 153 -5.03 4.44 -15.51
N GLY A 154 -4.55 5.66 -15.74
CA GLY A 154 -3.47 5.91 -16.71
C GLY A 154 -2.19 5.16 -16.35
N VAL A 155 -1.84 5.09 -15.07
CA VAL A 155 -0.66 4.37 -14.56
C VAL A 155 -0.82 2.86 -14.74
N VAL A 156 -2.00 2.31 -14.37
CA VAL A 156 -2.31 0.89 -14.51
C VAL A 156 -2.25 0.47 -15.98
N ASP A 157 -2.85 1.27 -16.88
CA ASP A 157 -2.86 0.99 -18.32
C ASP A 157 -1.43 1.03 -18.90
N ALA A 158 -0.62 2.03 -18.52
CA ALA A 158 0.76 2.14 -18.94
C ALA A 158 1.64 0.97 -18.43
N ARG A 159 1.50 0.58 -17.15
CA ARG A 159 2.23 -0.55 -16.57
C ARG A 159 1.83 -1.87 -17.21
N ALA A 160 0.54 -2.09 -17.43
CA ALA A 160 0.04 -3.29 -18.12
C ALA A 160 0.59 -3.41 -19.54
N ALA A 161 0.62 -2.31 -20.31
CA ALA A 161 1.18 -2.29 -21.65
C ALA A 161 2.69 -2.63 -21.68
N GLN A 162 3.42 -2.34 -20.60
CA GLN A 162 4.84 -2.65 -20.45
C GLN A 162 5.10 -4.02 -19.79
N GLY A 163 4.05 -4.79 -19.47
CA GLY A 163 4.18 -6.07 -18.75
C GLY A 163 4.71 -5.92 -17.33
N LEU A 164 4.60 -4.73 -16.73
CA LEU A 164 5.00 -4.47 -15.35
C LEU A 164 3.93 -4.96 -14.38
N ALA A 165 4.35 -5.35 -13.17
CA ALA A 165 3.43 -5.67 -12.09
C ALA A 165 2.53 -4.47 -11.77
N LEU A 166 1.25 -4.71 -11.48
CA LEU A 166 0.33 -3.62 -11.12
C LEU A 166 0.50 -3.24 -9.64
N PRO A 167 0.35 -1.96 -9.29
CA PRO A 167 0.38 -1.54 -7.90
C PRO A 167 -0.83 -2.07 -7.14
N SER A 168 -0.66 -2.28 -5.84
CA SER A 168 -1.82 -2.38 -4.93
C SER A 168 -2.47 -1.02 -4.76
N ILE A 169 -3.79 -1.00 -4.55
CA ILE A 169 -4.52 0.23 -4.22
C ILE A 169 -5.03 0.16 -2.79
N VAL A 170 -4.78 1.18 -2.00
CA VAL A 170 -5.38 1.34 -0.67
C VAL A 170 -6.31 2.52 -0.75
N VAL A 171 -7.59 2.34 -0.48
CA VAL A 171 -8.54 3.43 -0.30
C VAL A 171 -8.72 3.66 1.19
N LEU A 172 -8.14 4.73 1.71
CA LEU A 172 -8.27 5.16 3.09
C LEU A 172 -9.49 6.06 3.22
N ILE A 173 -10.43 5.67 4.07
CA ILE A 173 -11.56 6.53 4.45
C ILE A 173 -11.25 7.07 5.84
N THR A 174 -10.75 8.29 5.92
CA THR A 174 -10.39 8.93 7.19
C THR A 174 -11.64 9.42 7.92
N LYS A 175 -11.50 9.84 9.19
CA LYS A 175 -12.61 10.36 10.00
C LYS A 175 -13.79 9.36 10.10
N ALA A 176 -13.47 8.07 10.23
CA ALA A 176 -14.49 7.02 10.30
C ALA A 176 -15.41 7.15 11.52
N ASP A 177 -14.95 7.82 12.59
CA ASP A 177 -15.76 8.23 13.73
C ASP A 177 -16.99 9.03 13.28
N ARG A 178 -16.83 9.96 12.32
CA ARG A 178 -17.94 10.80 11.84
C ARG A 178 -19.01 9.96 11.14
N ILE A 179 -18.61 8.93 10.41
CA ILE A 179 -19.53 8.00 9.74
C ILE A 179 -20.35 7.23 10.78
N VAL A 180 -19.67 6.66 11.78
CA VAL A 180 -20.30 5.87 12.85
C VAL A 180 -21.26 6.73 13.68
N ASN A 181 -20.87 7.97 14.00
CA ASN A 181 -21.69 8.89 14.79
C ASN A 181 -22.90 9.41 14.00
N ALA A 182 -22.73 9.73 12.72
CA ALA A 182 -23.84 10.08 11.85
C ALA A 182 -24.84 8.92 11.71
N ALA A 183 -24.36 7.67 11.68
CA ALA A 183 -25.24 6.49 11.70
C ALA A 183 -26.08 6.43 12.98
N HIS A 184 -25.42 6.56 14.14
CA HIS A 184 -26.08 6.53 15.44
C HIS A 184 -27.13 7.64 15.58
N ALA A 185 -26.80 8.88 15.19
CA ALA A 185 -27.72 10.01 15.22
C ALA A 185 -28.99 9.80 14.38
N ASN A 186 -28.90 9.00 13.30
CA ASN A 186 -30.01 8.68 12.41
C ASN A 186 -30.67 7.32 12.70
N GLY A 187 -30.31 6.65 13.80
CA GLY A 187 -30.84 5.33 14.14
C GLY A 187 -30.44 4.21 13.18
N VAL A 188 -29.36 4.39 12.43
CA VAL A 188 -28.83 3.40 11.48
C VAL A 188 -27.71 2.60 12.17
N PRO A 189 -27.71 1.25 12.09
CA PRO A 189 -26.58 0.45 12.57
C PRO A 189 -25.26 0.85 11.92
N HIS A 190 -24.19 0.92 12.72
CA HIS A 190 -22.88 1.44 12.30
C HIS A 190 -22.29 0.62 11.16
N ASP A 191 -22.39 -0.70 11.24
CA ASP A 191 -21.95 -1.67 10.25
C ASP A 191 -22.67 -1.49 8.91
N LYS A 192 -24.00 -1.28 8.96
CA LYS A 192 -24.80 -1.00 7.78
C LYS A 192 -24.37 0.30 7.11
N ARG A 193 -24.20 1.38 7.90
CA ARG A 193 -23.77 2.67 7.34
C ARG A 193 -22.38 2.60 6.74
N LEU A 194 -21.46 1.89 7.41
CA LEU A 194 -20.10 1.71 6.90
C LEU A 194 -20.10 0.91 5.58
N ALA A 195 -20.92 -0.13 5.47
CA ALA A 195 -21.10 -0.90 4.25
C ALA A 195 -21.64 -0.03 3.08
N GLU A 196 -22.64 0.82 3.34
CA GLU A 196 -23.16 1.77 2.35
C GLU A 196 -22.07 2.73 1.85
N VAL A 197 -21.25 3.27 2.77
CA VAL A 197 -20.13 4.15 2.42
C VAL A 197 -19.08 3.41 1.60
N ILE A 198 -18.72 2.17 1.97
CA ILE A 198 -17.76 1.35 1.23
C ILE A 198 -18.25 1.12 -0.21
N VAL A 199 -19.51 0.74 -0.40
CA VAL A 199 -20.10 0.55 -1.73
C VAL A 199 -20.03 1.85 -2.53
N ALA A 200 -20.46 2.97 -1.94
CA ALA A 200 -20.41 4.27 -2.59
C ALA A 200 -18.98 4.65 -3.00
N VAL A 201 -17.98 4.41 -2.15
CA VAL A 201 -16.57 4.68 -2.43
C VAL A 201 -16.04 3.83 -3.59
N ILE A 202 -16.45 2.55 -3.67
CA ILE A 202 -16.11 1.67 -4.79
C ILE A 202 -16.69 2.23 -6.09
N ASP A 203 -17.95 2.68 -6.07
CA ASP A 203 -18.63 3.27 -7.23
C ASP A 203 -17.95 4.58 -7.68
N MET A 204 -17.43 5.38 -6.74
CA MET A 204 -16.67 6.61 -7.04
C MET A 204 -15.29 6.34 -7.64
N LEU A 205 -14.76 5.11 -7.53
CA LEU A 205 -13.43 4.73 -7.99
C LEU A 205 -13.49 3.55 -8.99
N PRO A 206 -13.97 3.77 -10.23
CA PRO A 206 -14.10 2.70 -11.23
C PRO A 206 -12.80 1.94 -11.55
N VAL A 207 -11.63 2.53 -11.23
CA VAL A 207 -10.34 1.85 -11.37
C VAL A 207 -10.28 0.56 -10.54
N LEU A 208 -10.99 0.46 -9.41
CA LEU A 208 -10.97 -0.71 -8.52
C LEU A 208 -11.63 -1.95 -9.16
N SER A 209 -12.48 -1.76 -10.17
CA SER A 209 -13.14 -2.86 -10.89
C SER A 209 -12.28 -3.49 -11.99
N ARG A 210 -11.05 -3.00 -12.22
CA ARG A 210 -10.14 -3.56 -13.23
C ARG A 210 -9.68 -4.97 -12.83
N THR A 211 -9.57 -5.84 -13.84
CA THR A 211 -9.00 -7.18 -13.66
C THR A 211 -7.53 -7.07 -13.24
N ARG A 212 -7.05 -8.02 -12.43
CA ARG A 212 -5.68 -8.11 -11.88
C ARG A 212 -5.25 -7.03 -10.88
N LEU A 213 -6.11 -6.07 -10.53
CA LEU A 213 -5.84 -5.19 -9.39
C LEU A 213 -6.25 -5.83 -8.08
N THR A 214 -5.47 -5.56 -7.04
CA THR A 214 -5.82 -5.86 -5.66
C THR A 214 -5.93 -4.54 -4.91
N ALA A 215 -7.07 -4.32 -4.28
CA ALA A 215 -7.34 -3.13 -3.51
C ALA A 215 -7.83 -3.46 -2.10
N MET A 216 -7.59 -2.56 -1.16
CA MET A 216 -8.18 -2.58 0.17
C MET A 216 -8.95 -1.28 0.39
N VAL A 217 -10.18 -1.36 0.90
CA VAL A 217 -10.95 -0.17 1.32
C VAL A 217 -10.99 -0.16 2.84
N CYS A 218 -10.26 0.76 3.46
CA CYS A 218 -10.02 0.75 4.90
C CYS A 218 -10.50 2.06 5.54
N PRO A 219 -11.64 2.01 6.25
CA PRO A 219 -12.02 3.07 7.18
C PRO A 219 -11.05 3.13 8.35
N VAL A 220 -10.54 4.32 8.63
CA VAL A 220 -9.54 4.59 9.67
C VAL A 220 -9.97 5.76 10.54
N GLN A 221 -9.61 5.70 11.81
CA GLN A 221 -9.96 6.71 12.81
C GLN A 221 -8.75 7.07 13.65
N VAL A 222 -8.58 8.36 13.91
CA VAL A 222 -7.58 8.89 14.87
C VAL A 222 -8.24 9.20 16.22
N GLY A 223 -9.47 9.67 16.22
CA GLY A 223 -10.28 9.92 17.40
C GLY A 223 -11.60 10.57 17.03
N TRP A 224 -12.42 10.86 18.03
CA TRP A 224 -13.72 11.51 17.85
C TRP A 224 -13.68 12.97 18.29
N PHE A 225 -13.59 13.89 17.34
CA PHE A 225 -13.39 15.31 17.63
C PHE A 225 -14.63 16.19 17.40
N GLY A 226 -15.77 15.57 17.08
CA GLY A 226 -16.99 16.31 16.72
C GLY A 226 -16.80 17.06 15.39
N GLU A 227 -17.27 18.30 15.32
CA GLU A 227 -17.08 19.19 14.14
C GLU A 227 -15.80 20.04 14.24
N ALA A 228 -15.03 19.92 15.33
CA ALA A 228 -13.82 20.71 15.51
C ALA A 228 -12.70 20.23 14.56
N GLU A 229 -12.26 21.11 13.66
CA GLU A 229 -11.09 20.87 12.82
C GLU A 229 -9.78 21.29 13.50
N HIS A 230 -9.86 22.03 14.62
CA HIS A 230 -8.74 22.54 15.40
C HIS A 230 -9.05 22.47 16.90
N ASN A 231 -8.01 22.41 17.75
CA ASN A 231 -8.12 22.38 19.21
C ASN A 231 -9.03 21.24 19.69
N ILE A 232 -8.74 20.03 19.21
CA ILE A 232 -9.50 18.83 19.54
C ILE A 232 -9.33 18.48 21.03
N ASP A 233 -10.29 17.74 21.60
CA ASP A 233 -10.17 17.22 22.97
C ASP A 233 -9.22 16.01 22.99
N PRO A 234 -8.04 16.11 23.66
CA PRO A 234 -7.08 15.02 23.79
C PRO A 234 -7.67 13.71 24.33
N ALA A 235 -8.67 13.81 25.21
CA ALA A 235 -9.30 12.65 25.84
C ALA A 235 -10.11 11.79 24.85
N ARG A 236 -10.34 12.29 23.64
CA ARG A 236 -11.13 11.61 22.59
C ARG A 236 -10.29 11.00 21.48
N VAL A 237 -8.96 10.99 21.64
CA VAL A 237 -8.07 10.23 20.77
C VAL A 237 -8.32 8.74 20.99
N ASP A 238 -8.87 8.08 19.97
CA ASP A 238 -9.15 6.65 19.93
C ASP A 238 -8.85 6.15 18.52
N THR A 239 -7.69 5.51 18.37
CA THR A 239 -7.17 5.11 17.07
C THR A 239 -7.73 3.76 16.64
N GLN A 240 -8.28 3.68 15.44
CA GLN A 240 -8.76 2.43 14.86
C GLN A 240 -8.15 2.20 13.47
N ARG A 241 -7.61 0.98 13.28
CA ARG A 241 -7.11 0.45 12.00
C ARG A 241 -6.00 1.25 11.31
N LEU A 242 -5.31 2.15 12.00
CA LEU A 242 -4.27 2.99 11.38
C LEU A 242 -3.12 2.17 10.76
N HIS A 243 -2.81 1.00 11.32
CA HIS A 243 -1.77 0.10 10.80
C HIS A 243 -2.21 -0.80 9.62
N GLN A 244 -3.51 -1.03 9.42
CA GLN A 244 -4.02 -1.98 8.42
C GLN A 244 -3.54 -1.67 6.98
N PRO A 245 -3.53 -0.40 6.52
CA PRO A 245 -3.03 0.00 5.21
C PRO A 245 -1.60 -0.39 4.90
N ILE A 246 -0.68 -0.14 5.84
CA ILE A 246 0.74 -0.39 5.60
C ILE A 246 1.05 -1.89 5.60
N LEU A 247 0.36 -2.67 6.44
CA LEU A 247 0.47 -4.14 6.44
C LEU A 247 -0.06 -4.75 5.14
N PHE A 248 -1.17 -4.21 4.60
CA PHE A 248 -1.71 -4.63 3.31
C PHE A 248 -0.74 -4.36 2.16
N SER A 249 -0.16 -3.15 2.08
CA SER A 249 0.84 -2.81 1.06
C SER A 249 2.05 -3.74 1.13
N ALA A 250 2.57 -4.01 2.33
CA ALA A 250 3.68 -4.94 2.54
C ALA A 250 3.32 -6.38 2.12
N ARG A 251 2.15 -6.86 2.52
CA ARG A 251 1.67 -8.20 2.15
C ARG A 251 1.59 -8.35 0.64
N HIS A 252 0.99 -7.38 -0.05
CA HIS A 252 0.82 -7.42 -1.49
C HIS A 252 2.18 -7.48 -2.22
N GLN A 253 3.18 -6.74 -1.75
CA GLN A 253 4.50 -6.79 -2.36
C GLN A 253 5.16 -8.16 -2.19
N HIS A 254 5.09 -8.74 -0.99
CA HIS A 254 5.61 -10.09 -0.74
C HIS A 254 4.87 -11.15 -1.57
N PHE A 255 3.54 -11.04 -1.71
CA PHE A 255 2.76 -11.93 -2.57
C PHE A 255 3.19 -11.82 -4.05
N THR A 256 3.38 -10.59 -4.54
CA THR A 256 3.83 -10.32 -5.92
C THR A 256 5.24 -10.88 -6.15
N GLU A 257 6.14 -10.70 -5.18
CA GLU A 257 7.50 -11.23 -5.23
C GLU A 257 7.51 -12.75 -5.22
N GLU A 258 6.67 -13.39 -4.41
CA GLU A 258 6.54 -14.86 -4.42
C GLU A 258 6.16 -15.37 -5.82
N PHE A 259 5.17 -14.74 -6.45
CA PHE A 259 4.74 -15.11 -7.81
C PHE A 259 5.86 -14.89 -8.84
N ARG A 260 6.58 -13.77 -8.76
CA ARG A 260 7.74 -13.47 -9.61
C ARG A 260 8.82 -14.55 -9.47
N GLN A 261 9.16 -14.94 -8.25
CA GLN A 261 10.17 -15.95 -7.99
C GLN A 261 9.77 -17.34 -8.49
N ARG A 262 8.47 -17.69 -8.51
CA ARG A 262 8.01 -18.95 -9.13
C ARG A 262 8.39 -19.02 -10.61
N ALA A 263 8.17 -17.95 -11.37
CA ALA A 263 8.54 -17.90 -12.79
C ALA A 263 10.07 -17.99 -12.99
N VAL A 264 10.85 -17.35 -12.12
CA VAL A 264 12.32 -17.44 -12.13
C VAL A 264 12.81 -18.86 -11.85
N ILE A 265 12.24 -19.52 -10.84
CA ILE A 265 12.55 -20.90 -10.47
C ILE A 265 12.26 -21.83 -11.65
N THR A 266 11.08 -21.74 -12.29
CA THR A 266 10.75 -22.56 -13.46
C THR A 266 11.81 -22.44 -14.56
N ARG A 267 12.24 -21.22 -14.87
CA ARG A 267 13.28 -20.98 -15.88
C ARG A 267 14.64 -21.57 -15.47
N LEU A 268 15.06 -21.34 -14.22
CA LEU A 268 16.35 -21.80 -13.71
C LEU A 268 16.41 -23.34 -13.58
N THR A 269 15.31 -23.99 -13.22
CA THR A 269 15.21 -25.46 -13.22
C THR A 269 15.45 -26.02 -14.61
N GLY A 270 14.87 -25.40 -15.64
CA GLY A 270 15.14 -25.76 -17.04
C GLY A 270 16.60 -25.56 -17.44
N GLU A 271 17.20 -24.45 -17.03
CA GLU A 271 18.63 -24.17 -17.26
C GLU A 271 19.54 -25.21 -16.59
N VAL A 272 19.28 -25.53 -15.32
CA VAL A 272 20.03 -26.56 -14.56
C VAL A 272 19.92 -27.92 -15.24
N ALA A 273 18.70 -28.32 -15.66
CA ALA A 273 18.49 -29.59 -16.35
C ALA A 273 19.25 -29.67 -17.67
N ALA A 274 19.22 -28.59 -18.48
CA ALA A 274 19.95 -28.53 -19.74
C ALA A 274 21.48 -28.62 -19.55
N ARG A 275 22.02 -27.91 -18.56
CA ARG A 275 23.46 -27.94 -18.26
C ARG A 275 23.90 -29.28 -17.68
N GLN A 276 23.07 -29.93 -16.88
CA GLN A 276 23.33 -31.27 -16.38
C GLN A 276 23.38 -32.28 -17.53
N ALA A 277 22.42 -32.23 -18.46
CA ALA A 277 22.42 -33.09 -19.64
C ALA A 277 23.66 -32.87 -20.53
N GLU A 278 24.10 -31.62 -20.71
CA GLU A 278 25.35 -31.31 -21.43
C GLU A 278 26.58 -31.91 -20.72
N LEU A 279 26.64 -31.79 -19.39
CA LEU A 279 27.73 -32.37 -18.60
C LEU A 279 27.76 -33.89 -18.71
N ASP A 280 26.60 -34.54 -18.60
CA ASP A 280 26.47 -36.00 -18.72
C ASP A 280 26.92 -36.49 -20.10
N ALA A 281 26.56 -35.78 -21.17
CA ALA A 281 27.01 -36.08 -22.52
C ALA A 281 28.54 -35.95 -22.70
N LEU A 282 29.17 -34.99 -22.02
CA LEU A 282 30.63 -34.83 -22.02
C LEU A 282 31.36 -35.94 -21.23
N LEU A 283 30.71 -36.51 -20.21
CA LEU A 283 31.26 -37.66 -19.47
C LEU A 283 31.29 -38.93 -20.31
N VAL A 284 30.31 -39.12 -21.20
CA VAL A 284 30.25 -40.26 -22.13
C VAL A 284 31.30 -40.14 -23.26
N HIS A 285 31.70 -38.91 -23.63
CA HIS A 285 32.67 -38.66 -24.72
C HIS A 285 33.85 -37.77 -24.27
N PRO A 286 34.73 -38.27 -23.38
CA PRO A 286 35.73 -37.44 -22.67
C PRO A 286 36.79 -36.81 -23.58
N PHE A 287 37.05 -37.38 -24.76
CA PHE A 287 38.12 -36.93 -25.65
C PHE A 287 37.72 -35.82 -26.63
N ARG A 288 36.45 -35.36 -26.64
CA ARG A 288 35.99 -34.45 -27.71
C ARG A 288 36.41 -32.98 -27.55
N LEU A 289 36.52 -32.42 -26.34
CA LEU A 289 36.81 -30.99 -26.15
C LEU A 289 37.48 -30.68 -24.78
N PRO A 290 38.82 -30.63 -24.68
CA PRO A 290 39.49 -30.19 -23.46
C PRO A 290 39.08 -28.76 -23.09
N GLY A 291 38.74 -28.54 -21.82
CA GLY A 291 38.30 -27.23 -21.28
C GLY A 291 36.79 -26.94 -21.35
N ARG A 292 36.00 -27.64 -22.18
CA ARG A 292 34.54 -27.45 -22.22
C ARG A 292 33.85 -27.99 -20.95
N ARG A 293 34.31 -29.13 -20.43
CA ARG A 293 33.79 -29.73 -19.20
C ARG A 293 33.86 -28.76 -18.01
N SER A 294 35.02 -28.17 -17.77
CA SER A 294 35.21 -27.22 -16.66
C SER A 294 34.29 -25.99 -16.80
N LYS A 295 34.09 -25.49 -18.03
CA LYS A 295 33.14 -24.39 -18.29
C LYS A 295 31.69 -24.78 -18.00
N VAL A 296 31.25 -25.96 -18.44
CA VAL A 296 29.89 -26.47 -18.17
C VAL A 296 29.68 -26.71 -16.67
N GLU A 297 30.67 -27.29 -15.98
CA GLU A 297 30.62 -27.47 -14.52
C GLU A 297 30.51 -26.12 -13.78
N SER A 298 31.29 -25.11 -14.17
CA SER A 298 31.21 -23.77 -13.59
C SER A 298 29.84 -23.13 -13.83
N SER A 299 29.33 -23.20 -15.06
CA SER A 299 28.02 -22.66 -15.42
C SER A 299 26.87 -23.38 -14.69
N LEU A 300 26.97 -24.71 -14.52
CA LEU A 300 26.01 -25.50 -13.77
C LEU A 300 26.02 -25.11 -12.28
N ARG A 301 27.19 -24.92 -11.67
CA ARG A 301 27.30 -24.44 -10.28
C ARG A 301 26.63 -23.08 -10.12
N GLU A 302 26.91 -22.15 -11.02
CA GLU A 302 26.30 -20.81 -11.01
C GLU A 302 24.77 -20.87 -11.16
N ALA A 303 24.26 -21.69 -12.09
CA ALA A 303 22.81 -21.88 -12.27
C ALA A 303 22.15 -22.47 -11.01
N ARG A 304 22.80 -23.44 -10.34
CA ARG A 304 22.33 -24.00 -9.06
C ARG A 304 22.33 -22.98 -7.93
N THR A 305 23.37 -22.15 -7.82
CA THR A 305 23.42 -21.07 -6.83
C THR A 305 22.29 -20.06 -7.07
N ARG A 306 22.04 -19.67 -8.33
CA ARG A 306 20.91 -18.79 -8.68
C ARG A 306 19.56 -19.44 -8.35
N LEU A 307 19.39 -20.74 -8.62
CA LEU A 307 18.16 -21.47 -8.30
C LEU A 307 17.90 -21.49 -6.79
N ALA A 308 18.91 -21.87 -6.00
CA ALA A 308 18.81 -21.90 -4.53
C ALA A 308 18.49 -20.51 -3.96
N ALA A 309 19.09 -19.45 -4.51
CA ALA A 309 18.79 -18.08 -4.11
C ALA A 309 17.33 -17.68 -4.43
N ALA A 310 16.82 -18.05 -5.61
CA ALA A 310 15.43 -17.79 -6.00
C ALA A 310 14.43 -18.57 -5.12
N GLU A 311 14.73 -19.83 -4.79
CA GLU A 311 13.92 -20.65 -3.87
C GLU A 311 13.87 -20.04 -2.46
N HIS A 312 15.02 -19.60 -1.94
CA HIS A 312 15.09 -18.92 -0.65
C HIS A 312 14.32 -17.59 -0.65
N ALA A 313 14.45 -16.79 -1.70
CA ALA A 313 13.70 -15.55 -1.87
C ALA A 313 12.18 -15.80 -1.90
N ARG A 314 11.73 -16.81 -2.65
CA ARG A 314 10.32 -17.23 -2.69
C ARG A 314 9.82 -17.64 -1.31
N ALA A 315 10.56 -18.49 -0.59
CA ALA A 315 10.18 -18.97 0.73
C ALA A 315 10.06 -17.82 1.73
N THR A 316 11.00 -16.86 1.67
CA THR A 316 10.98 -15.65 2.49
C THR A 316 9.76 -14.78 2.19
N ALA A 317 9.46 -14.57 0.90
CA ALA A 317 8.28 -13.80 0.46
C ALA A 317 6.96 -14.47 0.89
N ALA A 318 6.85 -15.79 0.72
CA ALA A 318 5.68 -16.56 1.16
C ALA A 318 5.48 -16.49 2.69
N TYR A 319 6.56 -16.60 3.46
CA TYR A 319 6.54 -16.44 4.92
C TYR A 319 5.98 -15.08 5.32
N TRP A 320 6.56 -13.99 4.79
CA TRP A 320 6.14 -12.64 5.15
C TRP A 320 4.72 -12.32 4.68
N SER A 321 4.33 -12.77 3.48
CA SER A 321 2.97 -12.64 2.98
C SER A 321 1.96 -13.28 3.94
N SER A 322 2.28 -14.48 4.46
CA SER A 322 1.43 -15.20 5.43
C SER A 322 1.36 -14.50 6.79
N VAL A 323 2.51 -14.09 7.35
CA VAL A 323 2.59 -13.37 8.63
C VAL A 323 1.78 -12.08 8.57
N LEU A 324 2.00 -11.25 7.54
CA LEU A 324 1.29 -9.98 7.36
C LEU A 324 -0.21 -10.22 7.13
N ALA A 325 -0.57 -11.23 6.34
CA ALA A 325 -1.98 -11.59 6.16
C ALA A 325 -2.65 -11.84 7.50
N SER A 326 -2.04 -12.65 8.38
CA SER A 326 -2.61 -13.03 9.69
C SER A 326 -3.03 -11.85 10.57
N LYS A 327 -2.50 -10.66 10.27
CA LYS A 327 -2.65 -9.43 11.07
C LYS A 327 -3.55 -8.39 10.39
N ILE A 328 -4.00 -8.69 9.16
CA ILE A 328 -5.02 -7.88 8.49
C ILE A 328 -6.40 -8.32 9.00
N ASP A 329 -7.17 -7.33 9.44
CA ASP A 329 -8.52 -7.50 9.98
C ASP A 329 -9.43 -8.14 8.93
N THR A 330 -10.23 -9.12 9.35
CA THR A 330 -11.06 -9.92 8.44
C THR A 330 -12.27 -9.16 7.88
N ASP A 331 -12.66 -8.07 8.53
CA ASP A 331 -13.81 -7.26 8.16
C ASP A 331 -13.44 -6.06 7.27
N VAL A 332 -12.15 -5.85 6.99
CA VAL A 332 -11.70 -4.84 6.03
C VAL A 332 -11.89 -5.38 4.60
N PRO A 333 -12.70 -4.72 3.75
CA PRO A 333 -12.92 -5.17 2.38
C PRO A 333 -11.63 -5.19 1.56
N ILE A 334 -11.31 -6.37 1.02
CA ILE A 334 -10.30 -6.55 -0.02
C ILE A 334 -11.03 -6.85 -1.33
N ILE A 335 -10.66 -6.13 -2.38
CA ILE A 335 -11.14 -6.32 -3.74
C ILE A 335 -10.00 -6.96 -4.52
N HIS A 336 -10.24 -8.09 -5.15
CA HIS A 336 -9.29 -8.73 -6.05
C HIS A 336 -9.96 -9.00 -7.38
N GLU A 337 -9.39 -8.47 -8.47
CA GLU A 337 -9.94 -8.60 -9.82
C GLU A 337 -11.40 -8.12 -9.94
N GLY A 338 -11.72 -7.01 -9.26
CA GLY A 338 -13.07 -6.44 -9.23
C GLY A 338 -14.10 -7.24 -8.42
N ARG A 339 -13.68 -8.26 -7.66
CA ARG A 339 -14.53 -9.05 -6.77
C ARG A 339 -14.16 -8.85 -5.32
N HIS A 340 -15.16 -8.81 -4.43
CA HIS A 340 -14.92 -8.84 -2.99
C HIS A 340 -14.34 -10.19 -2.59
N VAL A 341 -13.20 -10.17 -1.91
CA VAL A 341 -12.58 -11.33 -1.29
C VAL A 341 -12.59 -11.11 0.21
N GLN A 342 -13.60 -11.67 0.90
CA GLN A 342 -13.46 -11.96 2.33
C GLN A 342 -12.45 -13.10 2.48
N ARG A 343 -11.65 -13.08 3.54
CA ARG A 343 -10.60 -14.07 3.78
C ARG A 343 -11.12 -15.51 3.65
N GLY A 344 -10.54 -16.26 2.72
CA GLY A 344 -10.85 -17.67 2.45
C GLY A 344 -10.49 -18.16 1.04
N SER A 345 -10.25 -17.25 0.08
CA SER A 345 -10.14 -17.63 -1.34
C SER A 345 -9.24 -16.71 -2.18
N ALA A 346 -7.99 -16.46 -1.74
CA ALA A 346 -6.92 -15.94 -2.59
C ALA A 346 -5.58 -16.59 -2.24
#